data_AF-A0A0R1MC78-F1
#
_entry.id   AF-A0A0R1MC78-F1
#
_cell.length_a   1.000
_cell.length_b   1.000
_cell.length_c   1.000
_cell.angle_alpha   90.00
_cell.angle_beta   90.00
_cell.angle_gamma   90.00
#
_symmetry.space_group_name_H-M   'P 1'
#
loop_
_entity.id
_entity.type
_entity.pdbx_description
1 polymer ?
#
loop_
_entity_poly.entity_id
_entity_poly.type
_entity_poly.pdbx_seq_one_letter_code
_entity_poly.pdbx_strand_id
1 'polypeptide(L)'
;MEQMIDKIRRTAETEPKSPEEQFMKLIEELGEASQAYLSSKGASGNKYKKLDQTNVKEELVDVLLVTYALIVKLGASNEEIEELVNRKVDKWIHNQNN
;
A
#
# COMPACT_ATOMS: atom_id res chain seq x y z
N MET A 1 -4.31 -6.43 -15.84
CA MET A 1 -3.57 -5.59 -14.87
C MET A 1 -3.67 -4.12 -15.22
N GLU A 2 -3.46 -3.71 -16.48
CA GLU A 2 -3.68 -2.32 -16.95
C GLU A 2 -5.04 -1.75 -16.50
N GLN A 3 -6.14 -2.47 -16.75
CA GLN A 3 -7.48 -2.05 -16.32
C GLN A 3 -7.64 -1.82 -14.80
N MET A 4 -6.85 -2.54 -13.98
CA MET A 4 -6.87 -2.39 -12.53
C MET A 4 -6.10 -1.14 -12.10
N ILE A 5 -4.91 -0.91 -12.68
CA ILE A 5 -4.08 0.26 -12.41
C ILE A 5 -4.80 1.54 -12.84
N ASP A 6 -5.44 1.52 -14.01
CA ASP A 6 -6.27 2.64 -14.49
C ASP A 6 -7.43 2.95 -13.53
N LYS A 7 -8.07 1.91 -12.99
CA LYS A 7 -9.13 2.08 -11.98
C LYS A 7 -8.58 2.74 -10.71
N ILE A 8 -7.45 2.26 -10.20
CA ILE A 8 -6.81 2.81 -9.00
C ILE A 8 -6.41 4.27 -9.24
N ARG A 9 -5.85 4.60 -10.41
CA ARG A 9 -5.49 5.97 -10.77
C ARG A 9 -6.70 6.88 -10.81
N ARG A 10 -7.77 6.49 -11.51
CA ARG A 10 -9.00 7.31 -11.57
C ARG A 10 -9.57 7.55 -10.18
N THR A 11 -9.55 6.54 -9.31
CA THR A 11 -9.97 6.69 -7.91
C THR A 11 -9.05 7.66 -7.16
N ALA A 12 -7.73 7.54 -7.29
CA ALA A 12 -6.75 8.43 -6.68
C ALA A 12 -6.89 9.89 -7.13
N GLU A 13 -7.17 10.13 -8.42
CA GLU A 13 -7.38 11.48 -8.96
C GLU A 13 -8.65 12.14 -8.40
N THR A 14 -9.64 11.34 -7.98
CA THR A 14 -10.87 11.82 -7.33
C THR A 14 -10.83 11.85 -5.80
N GLU A 15 -9.72 11.44 -5.18
CA GLU A 15 -9.59 11.44 -3.72
C GLU A 15 -9.54 12.89 -3.18
N PRO A 16 -10.47 13.29 -2.29
CA PRO A 16 -10.51 14.66 -1.77
C PRO A 16 -9.40 14.99 -0.77
N LYS A 17 -8.79 14.01 -0.09
CA LYS A 17 -7.75 14.25 0.93
C LYS A 17 -6.55 15.02 0.38
N SER A 18 -5.97 15.90 1.19
CA SER A 18 -4.68 16.53 0.85
C SER A 18 -3.53 15.51 0.85
N PRO A 19 -2.36 15.81 0.27
CA PRO A 19 -1.18 14.95 0.41
C PRO A 19 -0.82 14.66 1.87
N GLU A 20 -0.91 15.65 2.76
CA GLU A 20 -0.65 15.51 4.19
C GLU A 20 -1.66 14.55 4.86
N GLU A 21 -2.95 14.70 4.57
CA GLU A 21 -4.00 13.79 5.06
C GLU A 21 -3.80 12.37 4.53
N GLN A 22 -3.35 12.23 3.28
CA GLN A 22 -3.09 10.93 2.66
C GLN A 22 -1.84 10.25 3.28
N PHE A 23 -0.81 11.03 3.64
CA PHE A 23 0.32 10.52 4.43
C PHE A 23 -0.14 10.03 5.82
N MET A 24 -1.06 10.74 6.47
CA MET A 24 -1.62 10.27 7.74
C MET A 24 -2.43 8.98 7.57
N LYS A 25 -3.24 8.90 6.51
CA LYS A 25 -3.97 7.67 6.18
C LYS A 25 -3.02 6.52 5.88
N LEU A 26 -1.87 6.75 5.24
CA LEU A 26 -0.87 5.71 5.00
C LEU A 26 -0.35 5.12 6.32
N ILE A 27 -0.11 5.95 7.34
CA ILE A 27 0.30 5.48 8.67
C ILE A 27 -0.80 4.69 9.35
N GLU A 28 -2.06 5.10 9.20
CA GLU A 28 -3.24 4.37 9.69
C GLU A 28 -3.30 2.96 9.09
N GLU A 29 -3.27 2.83 7.76
CA GLU A 29 -3.31 1.51 7.08
C GLU A 29 -2.14 0.61 7.48
N LEU A 30 -0.94 1.19 7.63
CA LEU A 30 0.23 0.44 8.12
C LEU A 30 0.03 -0.08 9.55
N GLY A 31 -0.66 0.68 10.39
CA GLY A 31 -1.06 0.29 11.73
C GLY A 31 -2.08 -0.85 11.72
N GLU A 32 -3.08 -0.77 10.86
CA GLU A 32 -4.11 -1.81 10.69
C GLU A 32 -3.49 -3.12 10.16
N ALA A 33 -2.63 -3.04 9.14
CA ALA A 33 -1.87 -4.19 8.64
C ALA A 33 -1.01 -4.86 9.72
N SER A 34 -0.34 -4.04 10.54
CA SER A 34 0.46 -4.53 11.67
C SER A 34 -0.41 -5.24 12.72
N GLN A 35 -1.56 -4.66 13.05
CA GLN A 35 -2.51 -5.24 14.00
C GLN A 35 -3.11 -6.54 13.49
N ALA A 36 -3.53 -6.58 12.22
CA ALA A 36 -4.03 -7.78 11.57
C ALA A 36 -2.98 -8.90 11.63
N TYR A 37 -1.72 -8.58 11.32
CA TYR A 37 -0.65 -9.56 11.36
C TYR A 37 -0.41 -10.10 12.77
N LEU A 38 -0.29 -9.22 13.77
CA LEU A 38 -0.11 -9.61 15.17
C LEU A 38 -1.27 -10.45 15.69
N SER A 39 -2.51 -10.07 15.38
CA SER A 39 -3.70 -10.83 15.77
C SER A 39 -3.72 -12.21 15.11
N SER A 40 -3.39 -12.30 13.82
CA SER A 40 -3.32 -13.58 13.07
C SER A 40 -2.28 -14.56 13.60
N LYS A 41 -1.22 -14.05 14.26
CA LYS A 41 -0.21 -14.87 14.94
C LYS A 41 -0.57 -15.20 16.39
N GLY A 42 -1.71 -14.73 16.88
CA GLY A 42 -2.11 -14.89 18.28
C GLY A 42 -1.18 -14.16 19.25
N ALA A 43 -0.55 -13.08 18.83
CA ALA A 43 0.37 -12.31 19.67
C ALA A 43 -0.35 -11.77 20.92
N SER A 44 0.40 -11.65 22.02
CA SER A 44 -0.09 -11.05 23.27
C SER A 44 -0.66 -9.65 23.01
N GLY A 45 -1.79 -9.33 23.64
CA GLY A 45 -2.47 -8.04 23.45
C GLY A 45 -3.20 -7.87 22.11
N ASN A 46 -3.16 -8.84 21.18
CA ASN A 46 -3.83 -8.73 19.87
C ASN A 46 -4.74 -9.93 19.54
N LYS A 47 -4.57 -11.07 20.21
CA LYS A 47 -5.35 -12.30 19.99
C LYS A 47 -6.87 -12.11 20.11
N TYR A 48 -7.35 -11.18 20.94
CA TYR A 48 -8.78 -10.95 21.16
C TYR A 48 -9.51 -10.42 19.91
N LYS A 49 -8.79 -9.82 18.96
CA LYS A 49 -9.35 -9.28 17.71
C LYS A 49 -9.70 -10.37 16.68
N LYS A 50 -9.19 -11.60 16.85
CA LYS A 50 -9.50 -12.78 16.02
C LYS A 50 -9.36 -12.56 14.51
N LEU A 51 -8.38 -11.75 14.10
CA LEU A 51 -8.10 -11.52 12.68
C LEU A 51 -7.27 -12.67 12.12
N ASP A 52 -7.37 -12.90 10.81
CA ASP A 52 -6.67 -13.97 10.13
C ASP A 52 -5.79 -13.46 8.97
N GLN A 53 -5.21 -14.38 8.19
CA GLN A 53 -4.35 -14.04 7.05
C GLN A 53 -5.11 -13.36 5.90
N THR A 54 -6.44 -13.47 5.85
CA THR A 54 -7.26 -12.74 4.88
C THR A 54 -7.29 -11.26 5.24
N ASN A 55 -7.51 -10.94 6.52
CA ASN A 55 -7.46 -9.56 6.99
C ASN A 55 -6.09 -8.93 6.72
N VAL A 56 -4.99 -9.65 7.01
CA VAL A 56 -3.64 -9.15 6.71
C VAL A 56 -3.47 -8.74 5.24
N LYS A 57 -4.01 -9.53 4.31
CA LYS A 57 -3.92 -9.24 2.87
C LYS A 57 -4.75 -8.03 2.49
N GLU A 58 -5.92 -7.86 3.09
CA GLU A 58 -6.80 -6.72 2.89
C GLU A 58 -6.10 -5.42 3.30
N GLU A 59 -5.60 -5.36 4.53
CA GLU A 59 -4.90 -4.16 5.03
C GLU A 59 -3.63 -3.83 4.22
N LEU A 60 -2.91 -4.85 3.74
CA LEU A 60 -1.75 -4.62 2.85
C LEU A 60 -2.17 -4.06 1.48
N VAL A 61 -3.37 -4.39 0.99
CA VAL A 61 -3.93 -3.78 -0.21
C VAL A 61 -4.31 -2.33 0.07
N ASP A 62 -4.84 -2.00 1.26
CA ASP A 62 -5.12 -0.62 1.62
C ASP A 62 -3.85 0.24 1.68
N VAL A 63 -2.76 -0.29 2.26
CA VAL A 63 -1.43 0.34 2.19
C VAL A 63 -0.99 0.60 0.75
N LEU A 64 -1.18 -0.38 -0.14
CA LEU A 64 -0.82 -0.24 -1.56
C LEU A 64 -1.65 0.86 -2.25
N LEU A 65 -2.97 0.88 -2.01
CA LEU A 65 -3.89 1.84 -2.61
C LEU A 65 -3.61 3.26 -2.16
N VAL A 66 -3.42 3.47 -0.85
CA VAL A 66 -3.13 4.79 -0.29
C VAL A 66 -1.76 5.28 -0.76
N THR A 67 -0.75 4.40 -0.82
CA THR A 67 0.57 4.71 -1.38
C THR A 67 0.47 5.15 -2.83
N TYR A 68 -0.24 4.39 -3.66
CA TYR A 68 -0.42 4.73 -5.08
C TYR A 68 -1.13 6.07 -5.23
N ALA A 69 -2.21 6.30 -4.47
CA ALA A 69 -2.96 7.54 -4.51
C ALA A 69 -2.10 8.75 -4.13
N LEU A 70 -1.21 8.59 -3.15
CA LEU A 70 -0.26 9.61 -2.74
C LEU A 70 0.76 9.91 -3.85
N ILE A 71 1.31 8.89 -4.52
CA ILE A 71 2.24 9.09 -5.65
C ILE A 71 1.56 9.88 -6.77
N VAL A 72 0.31 9.55 -7.12
CA VAL A 72 -0.47 10.30 -8.11
C VAL A 72 -0.71 11.75 -7.66
N LYS A 73 -1.07 11.98 -6.39
CA LYS A 73 -1.25 13.34 -5.83
C LYS A 73 0.02 14.19 -5.83
N LEU A 74 1.19 13.55 -5.76
CA LEU A 74 2.49 14.22 -5.89
C LEU A 74 2.84 14.56 -7.35
N GLY A 75 1.96 14.26 -8.30
CA GLY A 75 2.07 14.67 -9.70
C GLY A 75 2.69 13.63 -10.63
N ALA A 76 2.92 12.40 -10.16
CA ALA A 76 3.55 11.37 -10.98
C ALA A 76 2.65 10.90 -12.14
N SER A 77 3.22 10.79 -13.34
CA SER A 77 2.57 10.17 -14.48
C SER A 77 2.62 8.63 -14.39
N ASN A 78 1.85 7.93 -15.22
CA ASN A 78 1.92 6.46 -15.26
C ASN A 78 3.30 5.98 -15.69
N GLU A 79 3.89 6.66 -16.66
CA GLU A 79 5.22 6.37 -17.20
C GLU A 79 6.29 6.57 -16.12
N GLU A 80 6.18 7.65 -15.32
CA GLU A 80 7.09 7.89 -14.20
C GLU A 80 6.94 6.80 -13.12
N ILE A 81 5.71 6.43 -12.75
CA ILE A 81 5.47 5.36 -11.77
C ILE A 81 6.06 4.04 -12.28
N GLU A 82 5.84 3.70 -13.54
CA GLU A 82 6.37 2.48 -14.16
C GLU A 82 7.90 2.48 -14.17
N GLU A 83 8.54 3.59 -14.56
CA GLU A 83 10.00 3.73 -14.52
C GLU A 83 10.55 3.56 -13.08
N LEU A 84 9.91 4.21 -12.10
CA LEU A 84 10.29 4.11 -10.70
C LEU A 84 10.19 2.67 -10.17
N VAL A 85 9.10 1.98 -10.49
CA VAL A 85 8.88 0.58 -10.10
C VAL A 85 9.92 -0.32 -10.74
N ASN A 86 10.09 -0.24 -12.07
CA ASN A 86 11.05 -1.08 -12.80
C ASN A 86 12.47 -0.91 -12.25
N ARG A 87 12.91 0.33 -12.05
CA ARG A 87 14.23 0.63 -11.46
C ARG A 87 14.41 0.03 -10.06
N LYS A 88 13.36 0.04 -9.23
CA LYS A 88 13.40 -0.55 -7.88
C LYS A 88 13.38 -2.07 -7.92
N VAL A 89 12.61 -2.67 -8.82
CA VAL A 89 12.57 -4.12 -9.04
C VAL A 89 13.93 -4.62 -9.53
N ASP A 90 14.53 -3.98 -10.52
CA ASP A 90 15.86 -4.34 -11.03
C ASP A 90 16.92 -4.30 -9.92
N LYS A 91 16.90 -3.24 -9.11
CA LYS A 91 17.77 -3.12 -7.93
C LYS A 91 17.53 -4.23 -6.92
N TRP A 92 16.27 -4.61 -6.70
CA TRP A 92 15.93 -5.69 -5.77
C TRP A 92 16.43 -7.04 -6.29
N ILE A 93 16.18 -7.37 -7.56
CA ILE A 93 16.64 -8.61 -8.20
C ILE A 93 18.17 -8.70 -8.15
N HIS A 94 18.88 -7.60 -8.44
CA HIS A 94 20.33 -7.55 -8.35
C HIS A 94 20.84 -7.86 -6.94
N ASN A 95 20.19 -7.32 -5.90
CA ASN A 95 20.58 -7.50 -4.51
C ASN A 95 20.04 -8.78 -3.85
N GLN A 96 19.13 -9.53 -4.49
CA GLN A 96 18.67 -10.82 -3.98
C GLN A 96 19.67 -11.95 -4.23
N ASN A 97 20.52 -11.79 -5.24
CA ASN A 97 21.48 -12.81 -5.68
C ASN A 97 22.94 -12.47 -5.32
N ASN A 98 23.18 -11.32 -4.69
CA ASN A 98 24.45 -10.91 -4.09
C ASN A 98 24.42 -11.16 -2.58
#